data_AF-A0A519M534-F1
#
_entry.id   AF-A0A519M534-F1
#
_cell.length_a   1.000
_cell.length_b   1.000
_cell.length_c   1.000
_cell.angle_alpha   90.00
_cell.angle_beta   90.00
_cell.angle_gamma   90.00
#
_symmetry.space_group_name_H-M   'P 1'
#
loop_
_entity.id
_entity.type
_entity.pdbx_description
1 polymer ?
#
loop_
_entity_poly.entity_id
_entity_poly.type
_entity_poly.pdbx_seq_one_letter_code
_entity_poly.pdbx_strand_id
1 'polypeptide(L)'
;METHVTGQPVLGELRQHVLLPLIGNPLFSEAEQLRANHFVHESDDITRLTRWGGNVLAEIARRQAEAARQHRHSATCTTLRQ
;
A
#
# COMPACT_ATOMS: atom_id res chain seq x y z
N MET A 1 37.12 -2.91 -15.15
CA MET A 1 35.81 -2.81 -15.81
C MET A 1 34.93 -1.96 -14.92
N GLU A 2 34.43 -0.88 -15.49
CA GLU A 2 34.00 0.32 -14.80
C GLU A 2 32.67 0.13 -14.06
N THR A 3 32.66 0.54 -12.79
CA THR A 3 31.50 0.55 -11.90
C THR A 3 30.62 1.75 -12.22
N HIS A 4 29.66 1.58 -13.13
CA HIS A 4 28.57 2.53 -13.32
C HIS A 4 27.29 1.98 -12.68
N VAL A 5 27.06 2.28 -11.40
CA VAL A 5 25.79 1.97 -10.73
C VAL A 5 25.33 3.12 -9.81
N THR A 6 25.64 4.36 -10.14
CA THR A 6 25.33 5.53 -9.32
C THR A 6 23.89 6.05 -9.55
N GLY A 7 22.91 5.14 -9.58
CA GLY A 7 21.49 5.47 -9.79
C GLY A 7 20.48 4.37 -9.41
N GLN A 8 20.92 3.12 -9.26
CA GLN A 8 20.05 1.98 -8.92
C GLN A 8 19.75 1.74 -7.41
N PRO A 9 20.56 2.16 -6.42
CA PRO A 9 20.24 1.85 -5.01
C PRO A 9 18.96 2.57 -4.54
N VAL A 10 18.75 3.81 -4.99
CA VAL A 10 17.59 4.64 -4.60
C VAL A 10 16.26 4.05 -5.07
N LEU A 11 16.21 3.49 -6.29
CA LEU A 11 14.99 2.89 -6.82
C LEU A 11 14.65 1.57 -6.11
N GLY A 12 15.66 0.74 -5.82
CA GLY A 12 15.46 -0.50 -5.06
C GLY A 12 14.90 -0.23 -3.65
N GLU A 13 15.45 0.75 -2.94
CA GLU A 13 14.95 1.17 -1.62
C GLU A 13 13.53 1.73 -1.70
N LEU A 14 13.23 2.57 -2.70
CA LEU A 14 11.90 3.13 -2.90
C LEU A 14 10.86 2.02 -3.17
N ARG A 15 11.19 1.02 -4.01
CA ARG A 15 10.33 -0.14 -4.27
C ARG A 15 9.97 -0.87 -2.99
N GLN A 16 10.95 -1.13 -2.12
CA GLN A 16 10.70 -1.79 -0.85
C GLN A 16 9.84 -0.93 0.08
N HIS A 17 10.15 0.37 0.21
CA HIS A 17 9.41 1.29 1.07
C HIS A 17 7.93 1.38 0.68
N VAL A 18 7.66 1.41 -0.63
CA VAL A 18 6.32 1.52 -1.19
C VAL A 18 5.55 0.19 -1.12
N LEU A 19 6.22 -0.96 -1.12
CA LEU A 19 5.59 -2.28 -0.92
C LEU A 19 5.34 -2.62 0.54
N LEU A 20 6.15 -2.13 1.47
CA LEU A 20 6.05 -2.45 2.90
C LEU A 20 4.63 -2.33 3.50
N PRO A 21 3.84 -1.27 3.23
CA PRO A 21 2.49 -1.14 3.78
C PRO A 21 1.45 -2.10 3.16
N LEU A 22 1.79 -2.80 2.08
CA LEU A 22 0.91 -3.74 1.38
C LEU A 22 1.13 -5.19 1.80
N ILE A 23 2.38 -5.56 2.14
CA ILE A 23 2.74 -6.93 2.48
C ILE A 23 2.02 -7.35 3.75
N GLY A 24 1.22 -8.41 3.67
CA GLY A 24 0.48 -8.95 4.82
C GLY A 24 -0.64 -8.03 5.32
N ASN A 25 -1.00 -6.99 4.57
CA ASN A 25 -2.08 -6.10 4.95
C ASN A 25 -3.44 -6.75 4.64
N PRO A 26 -4.27 -7.06 5.66
CA PRO A 26 -5.55 -7.76 5.46
C PRO A 26 -6.59 -6.92 4.72
N LEU A 27 -6.35 -5.62 4.52
CA LEU A 27 -7.23 -4.74 3.75
C LEU A 27 -7.10 -4.94 2.24
N PHE A 28 -6.11 -5.71 1.77
CA PHE A 28 -5.91 -6.04 0.37
C PHE A 28 -5.98 -7.54 0.14
N SER A 29 -6.72 -7.93 -0.91
CA SER A 29 -6.74 -9.29 -1.41
C SER A 29 -5.37 -9.71 -1.97
N GLU A 30 -5.12 -11.02 -2.03
CA GLU A 30 -3.91 -11.58 -2.64
C GLU A 30 -3.71 -11.10 -4.08
N ALA A 31 -4.80 -10.99 -4.85
CA ALA A 31 -4.75 -10.48 -6.22
C ALA A 31 -4.34 -8.99 -6.29
N GLU A 32 -4.76 -8.16 -5.33
CA GLU A 32 -4.30 -6.77 -5.24
C GLU A 32 -2.81 -6.70 -4.85
N GLN A 33 -2.37 -7.53 -3.91
CA GLN A 33 -0.97 -7.61 -3.51
C GLN A 33 -0.06 -8.07 -4.68
N LEU A 34 -0.50 -9.06 -5.46
CA LEU A 34 0.22 -9.51 -6.66
C LEU A 34 0.31 -8.42 -7.73
N ARG A 35 -0.80 -7.70 -8.01
CA ARG A 35 -0.79 -6.58 -8.96
C ARG A 35 0.13 -5.45 -8.50
N ALA A 36 0.12 -5.13 -7.21
CA ALA A 36 1.02 -4.17 -6.61
C ALA A 36 2.49 -4.59 -6.74
N ASN A 37 2.80 -5.85 -6.44
CA ASN A 37 4.15 -6.39 -6.58
C ASN A 37 4.64 -6.29 -8.04
N HIS A 38 3.81 -6.68 -9.00
CA HIS A 38 4.11 -6.59 -10.42
C HIS A 38 4.35 -5.13 -10.85
N PHE A 39 3.46 -4.21 -10.47
CA PHE A 39 3.60 -2.79 -10.80
C PHE A 39 4.91 -2.18 -10.29
N VAL A 40 5.31 -2.52 -9.06
CA VAL A 40 6.53 -2.00 -8.44
C VAL A 40 7.80 -2.52 -9.12
N HIS A 41 7.79 -3.79 -9.56
CA HIS A 41 8.91 -4.37 -10.30
C HIS A 41 9.02 -3.83 -11.73
N GLU A 42 7.91 -3.60 -12.42
CA GLU A 42 7.88 -3.05 -13.78
C GLU A 42 8.10 -1.53 -13.82
N SER A 43 7.99 -0.84 -12.68
CA SER A 43 8.15 0.62 -12.63
C SER A 43 9.62 1.00 -12.48
N ASP A 44 10.21 1.56 -13.54
CA ASP A 44 11.55 2.17 -13.52
C ASP A 44 11.55 3.69 -13.27
N ASP A 45 10.36 4.29 -13.17
CA ASP A 45 10.18 5.73 -12.93
C ASP A 45 9.92 6.02 -11.43
N ILE A 46 10.87 6.72 -10.80
CA ILE A 46 10.82 7.13 -9.39
C ILE A 46 9.60 8.01 -9.07
N THR A 47 9.25 8.95 -9.96
CA THR A 47 8.12 9.88 -9.76
C THR A 47 6.80 9.12 -9.81
N ARG A 48 6.67 8.21 -10.78
CA ARG A 48 5.49 7.35 -10.93
C ARG A 48 5.33 6.43 -9.72
N LEU A 49 6.42 5.81 -9.26
CA LEU A 49 6.43 4.92 -8.11
C LEU A 49 6.09 5.67 -6.80
N THR A 50 6.65 6.87 -6.61
CA THR A 50 6.36 7.73 -5.45
C THR A 50 4.91 8.15 -5.41
N ARG A 51 4.35 8.60 -6.54
CA ARG A 51 2.92 8.97 -6.64
C ARG A 51 2.02 7.77 -6.35
N TRP A 52 2.36 6.61 -6.91
CA TRP A 52 1.61 5.38 -6.66
C TRP A 52 1.63 4.99 -5.18
N GLY A 53 2.80 5.05 -4.52
CA GLY A 53 2.92 4.81 -3.08
C GLY A 53 2.06 5.75 -2.24
N GLY A 54 2.03 7.04 -2.58
CA GLY A 54 1.13 8.01 -1.92
C GLY A 54 -0.35 7.66 -2.07
N ASN A 55 -0.78 7.24 -3.26
CA ASN A 55 -2.16 6.81 -3.51
C ASN A 55 -2.52 5.54 -2.71
N VAL A 56 -1.60 4.58 -2.63
CA VAL A 56 -1.78 3.36 -1.84
C VAL A 56 -1.96 3.68 -0.36
N LEU A 57 -1.14 4.57 0.20
CA LEU A 57 -1.27 4.98 1.61
C LEU A 57 -2.60 5.69 1.88
N ALA A 58 -3.05 6.56 0.97
CA ALA A 58 -4.36 7.21 1.08
C ALA A 58 -5.51 6.18 1.04
N GLU A 59 -5.41 5.17 0.18
CA GLU A 59 -6.40 4.11 0.06
C GLU A 59 -6.43 3.21 1.31
N ILE A 60 -5.28 2.90 1.91
CA ILE A 60 -5.19 2.23 3.21
C ILE A 60 -5.93 3.04 4.27
N ALA A 61 -5.63 4.32 4.39
CA ALA A 61 -6.27 5.20 5.37
C ALA A 61 -7.79 5.25 5.17
N ARG A 62 -8.26 5.28 3.92
CA ARG A 62 -9.69 5.22 3.59
C ARG A 62 -10.33 3.92 4.05
N ARG A 63 -9.77 2.76 3.67
CA ARG A 63 -10.29 1.43 4.06
C ARG A 63 -10.29 1.24 5.57
N GLN A 64 -9.25 1.72 6.27
CA GLN A 64 -9.20 1.71 7.74
C GLN A 64 -10.31 2.57 8.36
N ALA A 65 -10.53 3.78 7.83
CA ALA A 65 -11.60 4.65 8.31
C ALA A 65 -12.99 4.01 8.10
N GLU A 66 -13.20 3.32 6.98
CA GLU A 66 -14.42 2.57 6.68
C GLU A 66 -14.63 1.40 7.65
N ALA A 67 -13.60 0.57 7.86
CA ALA A 67 -13.66 -0.53 8.82
C ALA A 67 -13.97 -0.02 10.25
N ALA A 68 -13.34 1.08 10.66
CA ALA A 68 -13.58 1.70 11.96
C ALA A 68 -15.01 2.26 12.10
N ARG A 69 -15.59 2.80 11.02
CA ARG A 69 -16.99 3.28 10.99
C ARG A 69 -17.98 2.12 11.07
N GLN A 70 -17.72 1.03 10.35
CA GLN A 70 -18.54 -0.19 10.38
C GLN A 70 -18.56 -0.80 11.78
N HIS A 71 -17.39 -0.94 12.41
CA HIS A 71 -17.28 -1.44 13.78
C HIS A 71 -18.08 -0.59 14.77
N ARG A 72 -18.01 0.75 14.64
CA ARG A 72 -18.81 1.67 15.46
C ARG A 72 -20.31 1.46 15.23
N HIS A 73 -20.79 1.41 13.99
CA HIS A 73 -22.21 1.18 13.70
C HIS A 73 -22.73 -0.14 14.29
N SER A 74 -21.96 -1.21 14.20
CA SER A 74 -22.33 -2.50 14.80
C SER A 74 -22.40 -2.42 16.33
N ALA A 75 -21.47 -1.71 16.97
CA ALA A 75 -21.48 -1.51 18.42
C ALA A 75 -22.69 -0.67 18.89
N THR A 76 -23.04 0.39 18.16
CA THR A 76 -24.19 1.26 18.49
C THR A 76 -25.52 0.53 18.27
N CYS A 77 -25.67 -0.25 17.20
CA CYS A 77 -26.87 -1.04 16.95
C CYS A 77 -27.06 -2.17 17.97
N THR A 78 -25.97 -2.75 18.48
CA THR A 78 -26.04 -3.80 19.51
C THR A 78 -26.44 -3.21 20.88
N THR A 79 -25.97 -2.00 21.20
CA THR A 79 -26.29 -1.33 22.48
C THR A 79 -27.69 -0.72 22.51
N LEU A 80 -28.26 -0.30 21.39
CA LEU A 80 -29.64 0.21 21.30
C LEU A 80 -30.71 -0.90 21.31
N ARG A 81 -30.32 -2.18 21.22
CA ARG A 81 -31.24 -3.32 21.16
C ARG A 81 -31.36 -4.09 22.49
N GLN A 82 -30.69 -3.62 23.53
CA GLN A 82 -30.80 -4.11 24.91
C GLN A 82 -31.74 -3.22 25.71
#